data_AF-A0A087U400-F1
#
_entry.id   AF-A0A087U400-F1
#
_cell.length_a   1.000
_cell.length_b   1.000
_cell.length_c   1.000
_cell.angle_alpha   90.00
_cell.angle_beta   90.00
_cell.angle_gamma   90.00
#
_symmetry.space_group_name_H-M   'P 1'
#
loop_
_entity.id
_entity.type
_entity.pdbx_description
1 polymer ?
#
loop_
_entity_poly.entity_id
_entity_poly.type
_entity_poly.pdbx_seq_one_letter_code
_entity_poly.pdbx_strand_id
1 'polypeptide(L)'
;MLTPAPTSMAHHRQASGHGMRKKVQVSFVIRDEVEKYHRSGVNSLQFDGYLGRLYSAGRDSIIRIWNVRNLKEPYIQSMEHHTDWVNDIVLCCGGKN
;
A
#
# COMPACT_ATOMS: atom_id res chain seq x y z
N MET A 1 15.03 -57.42 -8.85
CA MET A 1 14.58 -56.77 -7.60
C MET A 1 14.57 -55.26 -7.85
N LEU A 2 13.43 -54.70 -8.24
CA LEU A 2 13.26 -53.26 -8.50
C LEU A 2 12.48 -52.66 -7.32
N THR A 3 13.08 -51.72 -6.59
CA THR A 3 12.39 -50.92 -5.57
C THR A 3 11.71 -49.72 -6.25
N PRO A 4 10.41 -49.45 -6.06
CA PRO A 4 9.83 -48.20 -6.51
C PRO A 4 10.13 -47.06 -5.52
N ALA A 5 10.41 -45.86 -6.04
CA ALA A 5 10.58 -44.63 -5.27
C ALA A 5 9.24 -44.16 -4.67
N PRO A 6 9.23 -43.45 -3.53
CA PRO A 6 7.99 -42.97 -2.91
C PRO A 6 7.40 -41.81 -3.72
N THR A 7 6.18 -41.99 -4.22
CA THR A 7 5.39 -40.93 -4.84
C THR A 7 5.00 -39.91 -3.77
N SER A 8 5.48 -38.68 -3.89
CA SER A 8 5.08 -37.55 -3.05
C SER A 8 3.59 -37.29 -3.23
N MET A 9 2.78 -37.60 -2.21
CA MET A 9 1.38 -37.16 -2.16
C MET A 9 1.33 -35.67 -1.87
N ALA A 10 1.13 -34.87 -2.91
CA ALA A 10 0.70 -33.50 -2.76
C ALA A 10 -0.68 -33.50 -2.09
N HIS A 11 -0.74 -33.18 -0.80
CA HIS A 11 -1.99 -32.86 -0.12
C HIS A 11 -2.54 -31.56 -0.71
N HIS A 12 -3.37 -31.68 -1.73
CA HIS A 12 -4.30 -30.63 -2.10
C HIS A 12 -5.25 -30.42 -0.91
N ARG A 13 -4.92 -29.47 -0.03
CA ARG A 13 -5.85 -28.99 0.99
C ARG A 13 -7.04 -28.36 0.26
N GLN A 14 -8.10 -29.14 0.07
CA GLN A 14 -9.43 -28.58 -0.16
C GLN A 14 -9.78 -27.75 1.07
N ALA A 15 -9.75 -26.43 0.93
CA ALA A 15 -10.37 -25.55 1.90
C ALA A 15 -11.88 -25.74 1.79
N SER A 16 -12.42 -26.56 2.69
CA SER A 16 -13.85 -26.76 2.88
C SER A 16 -14.52 -25.40 3.09
N GLY A 17 -15.49 -25.10 2.21
CA GLY A 17 -16.33 -23.93 2.31
C GLY A 17 -17.12 -23.90 3.61
N HIS A 18 -16.80 -22.93 4.46
CA HIS A 18 -17.77 -22.31 5.33
C HIS A 18 -17.81 -20.83 4.98
N GLY A 19 -18.90 -20.43 4.32
CA GLY A 19 -19.29 -19.04 4.21
C GLY A 19 -19.68 -18.50 5.59
N MET A 20 -18.68 -18.31 6.46
CA MET A 20 -18.82 -17.52 7.67
C MET A 20 -19.18 -16.12 7.20
N ARG A 21 -20.41 -15.67 7.50
CA ARG A 21 -20.79 -14.28 7.29
C ARG A 21 -19.71 -13.41 7.93
N LYS A 22 -18.95 -12.65 7.12
CA LYS A 22 -17.87 -11.81 7.61
C LYS A 22 -18.45 -10.87 8.67
N LYS A 23 -17.94 -10.98 9.91
CA LYS A 23 -18.34 -10.08 10.99
C LYS A 23 -17.86 -8.69 10.61
N VAL A 24 -18.77 -7.71 10.61
CA VAL A 24 -18.40 -6.31 10.43
C VAL A 24 -17.75 -5.84 11.73
N GLN A 25 -16.58 -5.22 11.62
CA GLN A 25 -15.86 -4.64 12.75
C GLN A 25 -15.79 -3.13 12.56
N VAL A 26 -15.89 -2.41 13.67
CA VAL A 26 -15.70 -0.95 13.71
C VAL A 26 -14.27 -0.67 14.16
N SER A 27 -13.60 0.26 13.50
CA SER A 27 -12.24 0.68 13.81
C SER A 27 -12.12 2.20 13.65
N PHE A 28 -11.23 2.82 14.41
CA PHE A 28 -10.94 4.25 14.36
C PHE A 28 -9.44 4.49 14.57
N VAL A 29 -8.94 5.65 14.12
CA VAL A 29 -7.55 6.05 14.25
C VAL A 29 -7.50 7.36 15.04
N ILE A 30 -6.73 7.39 16.13
CA ILE A 30 -6.45 8.62 16.89
C ILE A 30 -5.19 9.26 16.28
N ARG A 31 -5.31 10.49 15.79
CA ARG A 31 -4.24 11.21 15.09
C ARG A 31 -4.58 12.70 15.02
N ASP A 32 -3.59 13.51 14.65
CA ASP A 32 -3.85 14.90 14.29
C ASP A 32 -4.62 14.96 12.98
N GLU A 33 -5.32 16.07 12.76
CA GLU A 33 -6.07 16.33 11.53
C GLU A 33 -5.17 16.23 10.29
N VAL A 34 -3.92 16.72 10.39
CA VAL A 34 -2.96 16.75 9.28
C VAL A 34 -1.64 16.08 9.67
N GLU A 35 -1.34 14.95 9.04
CA GLU A 35 -0.09 14.20 9.24
C GLU A 35 0.88 14.48 8.09
N LYS A 36 1.66 15.57 8.18
CA LYS A 36 2.54 16.02 7.08
C LYS A 36 3.66 15.03 6.72
N TYR A 37 4.07 14.19 7.66
CA TYR A 37 5.18 13.26 7.50
C TYR A 37 4.72 11.82 7.65
N HIS A 38 5.41 10.89 6.98
CA HIS A 38 5.13 9.47 7.15
C HIS A 38 5.36 9.02 8.59
N ARG A 39 4.41 8.27 9.14
CA ARG A 39 4.50 7.67 10.49
C ARG A 39 4.94 6.21 10.50
N SER A 40 5.29 5.69 9.33
CA SER A 40 5.81 4.34 9.13
C SER A 40 6.66 4.29 7.85
N GLY A 41 7.19 3.12 7.50
CA GLY A 41 8.03 2.94 6.31
C GLY A 41 7.30 3.30 5.00
N VAL A 42 8.07 3.71 4.00
CA VAL A 42 7.58 3.96 2.64
C VAL A 42 7.87 2.72 1.79
N ASN A 43 6.85 2.21 1.08
CA ASN A 43 6.99 1.01 0.26
C ASN A 43 7.31 1.31 -1.21
N SER A 44 6.79 2.42 -1.75
CA SER A 44 6.94 2.77 -3.17
C SER A 44 6.98 4.28 -3.38
N LEU A 45 7.61 4.69 -4.49
CA LEU A 45 7.81 6.08 -4.90
C LEU A 45 7.49 6.24 -6.39
N GLN A 46 6.84 7.33 -6.76
CA GLN A 46 6.62 7.71 -8.16
C GLN A 46 6.99 9.18 -8.37
N PHE A 47 7.68 9.48 -9.46
CA PHE A 47 8.15 10.83 -9.76
C PHE A 47 7.48 11.37 -11.02
N ASP A 48 6.88 12.56 -10.89
CA ASP A 48 6.39 13.37 -11.99
C ASP A 48 7.39 14.50 -12.29
N GLY A 49 8.18 14.32 -13.35
CA GLY A 49 9.15 15.31 -13.80
C GLY A 49 8.53 16.59 -14.39
N TYR A 50 7.31 16.49 -14.95
CA TYR A 50 6.61 17.62 -15.56
C TYR A 50 6.17 18.62 -14.49
N LEU A 51 5.47 18.13 -13.47
CA LEU A 51 5.01 18.96 -12.34
C LEU A 51 6.09 19.17 -11.27
N GLY A 52 7.17 18.39 -11.28
CA GLY A 52 8.17 18.39 -10.21
C GLY A 52 7.58 17.89 -8.90
N ARG A 53 6.86 16.76 -8.97
CA ARG A 53 6.19 16.14 -7.81
C ARG A 53 6.72 14.75 -7.54
N LEU A 54 6.92 14.44 -6.26
CA LEU A 54 7.18 13.08 -5.80
C LEU A 54 5.93 12.57 -5.08
N TYR A 55 5.54 11.34 -5.36
CA TYR A 55 4.48 10.61 -4.69
C TYR A 55 5.11 9.50 -3.86
N SER A 56 4.72 9.37 -2.60
CA SER A 56 5.23 8.33 -1.71
C SER A 56 4.10 7.52 -1.06
N ALA A 57 4.20 6.20 -1.16
CA ALA A 57 3.23 5.25 -0.63
C ALA A 57 3.67 4.72 0.75
N GLY A 58 2.93 5.07 1.80
CA GLY A 58 3.28 4.73 3.17
C GLY A 58 2.61 3.48 3.72
N ARG A 59 3.31 2.79 4.63
CA ARG A 59 2.75 1.79 5.55
C ARG A 59 1.85 2.42 6.63
N ASP A 60 1.79 3.74 6.70
CA ASP A 60 0.83 4.49 7.50
C ASP A 60 -0.51 4.71 6.77
N SER A 61 -0.77 3.92 5.71
CA SER A 61 -1.98 3.94 4.86
C SER A 61 -2.23 5.22 4.06
N ILE A 62 -1.25 6.12 4.01
CA ILE A 62 -1.36 7.43 3.37
C ILE A 62 -0.38 7.53 2.20
N ILE A 63 -0.85 8.06 1.08
CA ILE A 63 0.01 8.51 -0.04
C ILE A 63 0.24 10.00 0.14
N ARG A 64 1.50 10.47 0.05
CA ARG A 64 1.83 11.90 0.14
C ARG A 64 2.41 12.42 -1.15
N ILE A 65 2.12 13.69 -1.44
CA ILE A 65 2.61 14.43 -2.59
C ILE A 65 3.60 15.50 -2.11
N TRP A 66 4.77 15.52 -2.71
CA TRP A 66 5.85 16.44 -2.38
C TRP A 66 6.24 17.30 -3.57
N ASN A 67 6.51 18.59 -3.32
CA ASN A 67 7.15 19.50 -4.25
C ASN A 67 8.66 19.32 -4.16
N VAL A 68 9.29 18.88 -5.24
CA VAL A 68 10.76 18.73 -5.27
C VAL A 68 11.49 20.00 -5.71
N ARG A 69 10.77 21.00 -6.24
CA ARG A 69 11.33 22.28 -6.69
C ARG A 69 11.39 23.32 -5.56
N ASN A 70 10.51 23.23 -4.56
CA ASN A 70 10.52 24.08 -3.37
C ASN A 70 10.88 23.27 -2.12
N LEU A 71 12.15 23.33 -1.73
CA LEU A 71 12.65 22.59 -0.56
C LEU A 71 12.30 23.25 0.79
N LYS A 72 11.82 24.51 0.80
CA LYS A 72 11.39 25.16 2.06
C LYS A 72 10.07 24.60 2.56
N GLU A 73 9.15 24.32 1.63
CA GLU A 73 7.84 23.74 1.92
C GLU A 73 7.54 22.62 0.92
N PRO A 74 8.18 21.44 1.11
CA PRO A 74 8.06 20.35 0.16
C PRO A 74 6.71 19.62 0.28
N TYR A 75 6.00 19.69 1.40
CA TYR A 75 4.70 19.02 1.54
C TYR A 75 3.63 19.74 0.72
N ILE A 76 2.92 19.01 -0.15
CA ILE A 76 1.78 19.53 -0.91
C ILE A 76 0.47 19.04 -0.27
N GLN A 77 0.28 17.72 -0.21
CA GLN A 77 -1.01 17.12 0.19
C GLN A 77 -0.86 15.63 0.55
N SER A 78 -1.81 15.13 1.34
CA SER A 78 -2.04 13.70 1.62
C SER A 78 -3.29 13.16 0.92
N MET A 79 -3.23 11.91 0.46
CA MET A 79 -4.36 11.11 -0.06
C MET A 79 -4.63 9.96 0.91
N GLU A 80 -5.77 10.00 1.61
CA GLU A 80 -5.99 9.22 2.85
C GLU A 80 -7.14 8.20 2.76
N HIS A 81 -7.28 7.52 1.63
CA HIS A 81 -8.39 6.58 1.44
C HIS A 81 -8.07 5.14 1.89
N HIS A 82 -6.80 4.73 1.82
CA HIS A 82 -6.42 3.38 2.22
C HIS A 82 -6.49 3.22 3.75
N THR A 83 -7.00 2.08 4.21
CA THR A 83 -7.11 1.73 5.64
C THR A 83 -6.07 0.72 6.09
N ASP A 84 -5.12 0.39 5.23
CA ASP A 84 -3.99 -0.51 5.47
C ASP A 84 -2.80 -0.05 4.59
N TRP A 85 -1.68 -0.76 4.63
CA TRP A 85 -0.45 -0.40 3.94
C TRP A 85 -0.68 -0.18 2.44
N VAL A 86 -0.15 0.93 1.92
CA VAL A 86 -0.04 1.14 0.49
C VAL A 86 1.22 0.43 0.02
N ASN A 87 1.06 -0.69 -0.66
CA ASN A 87 2.18 -1.54 -1.06
C ASN A 87 2.90 -1.02 -2.31
N ASP A 88 2.14 -0.50 -3.27
CA ASP A 88 2.70 0.05 -4.50
C ASP A 88 1.78 1.12 -5.09
N ILE A 89 2.35 1.99 -5.93
CA ILE A 89 1.66 3.05 -6.66
C ILE A 89 2.24 3.15 -8.07
N VAL A 90 1.38 3.40 -9.05
CA VAL A 90 1.77 3.64 -10.45
C VAL A 90 1.20 4.98 -10.88
N LEU A 91 2.08 5.84 -11.41
CA LEU A 91 1.67 7.10 -12.01
C LEU A 91 1.35 6.87 -13.49
N CYS A 92 0.12 7.16 -13.90
CA CYS A 92 -0.33 7.03 -15.28
C CYS A 92 -0.72 8.38 -15.87
N CYS A 93 -0.86 8.43 -17.20
CA CYS A 93 -1.47 9.57 -17.91
C CYS A 93 -0.79 10.93 -17.67
N GLY A 94 0.50 10.94 -17.34
CA GLY A 94 1.27 12.18 -17.12
C GLY A 94 0.91 12.92 -15.83
N GLY A 95 0.46 12.22 -14.78
CA GLY A 95 0.23 12.82 -13.46
C GLY A 95 -1.04 13.67 -13.34
N LYS A 96 -2.05 13.39 -14.17
CA LYS A 96 -3.36 14.05 -14.08
C LYS A 96 -4.12 13.55 -12.84
N ASN A 97 -4.32 14.46 -11.90
CA ASN A 97 -5.26 14.33 -10.78
C ASN A 97 -6.47 15.23 -11.05
#